data_AF-A0A3D0JVS4-F1
#
_entry.id   AF-A0A3D0JVS4-F1
#
_cell.length_a   1.000
_cell.length_b   1.000
_cell.length_c   1.000
_cell.angle_alpha   90.00
_cell.angle_beta   90.00
_cell.angle_gamma   90.00
#
_symmetry.space_group_name_H-M   'P 1'
#
loop_
_entity.id
_entity.type
_entity.pdbx_description
1 polymer ?
#
loop_
_entity_poly.entity_id
_entity_poly.type
_entity_poly.pdbx_seq_one_letter_code
_entity_poly.pdbx_strand_id
1 'polypeptide(L)'
;MKDSIRHLIQQALDRLTAEGVLPAGLTPAIQVENTKDKSHGDFASNIAMMLAKPAGMKPRDLAEKLIAVLPADEQITKVEIAGPGFLNFFQNSDALAQRLEAALADAKLGVRKNGPVQRVVVDLSAPNLAKEMHVGHLRSTIIGDGVARVLEFLGDSVIRQNHVGDWGTQFGMLLAYMQENPAAAESELADLEGFYRAAKKRFDESPEFADRARELVVQLQAGDAECLRLWHRFNDISLSHCQALYDRLGVKLSMADVKGESAYNHDLPQVVADLATKGLLTEDNGAQCVFMDEFKNAEGNPLPLIVQKAGGGYLYATTDLAATRYRAGTLKADRVLYFVDQRQSLHFQMVFACARLAGFVPASMDMEHMGFGTM
;
A
#
# COMPACT_ATOMS: atom_id res chain seq x y z
N MET A 1 -5.31 10.88 25.41
CA MET A 1 -6.25 11.18 26.52
C MET A 1 -7.64 10.65 26.26
N LYS A 2 -8.33 11.01 25.17
CA LYS A 2 -9.67 10.46 24.86
C LYS A 2 -9.71 8.92 24.91
N ASP A 3 -8.73 8.24 24.31
CA ASP A 3 -8.66 6.77 24.34
C ASP A 3 -8.37 6.21 25.74
N SER A 4 -7.53 6.88 26.51
CA SER A 4 -7.28 6.54 27.93
C SER A 4 -8.57 6.62 28.74
N ILE A 5 -9.34 7.71 28.59
CA ILE A 5 -10.65 7.88 29.26
C ILE A 5 -11.64 6.79 28.79
N ARG A 6 -11.69 6.47 27.49
CA ARG A 6 -12.52 5.37 26.99
C ARG A 6 -12.15 4.04 27.65
N HIS A 7 -10.85 3.76 27.81
CA HIS A 7 -10.38 2.55 28.47
C HIS A 7 -10.77 2.50 29.96
N LEU A 8 -10.63 3.62 30.68
CA LEU A 8 -11.06 3.72 32.08
C LEU A 8 -12.57 3.52 32.23
N ILE A 9 -13.37 4.13 31.35
CA ILE A 9 -14.82 3.92 31.31
C ILE A 9 -15.13 2.45 31.01
N GLN A 10 -14.44 1.82 30.04
CA GLN A 10 -14.66 0.41 29.72
C GLN A 10 -14.40 -0.48 30.94
N GLN A 11 -13.30 -0.27 31.65
CA GLN A 11 -13.00 -1.01 32.88
C GLN A 11 -14.07 -0.80 33.97
N ALA A 12 -14.61 0.41 34.10
CA ALA A 12 -15.72 0.69 35.01
C ALA A 12 -17.01 -0.04 34.60
N LEU A 13 -17.31 -0.09 33.29
CA LEU A 13 -18.46 -0.84 32.76
C LEU A 13 -18.32 -2.34 32.98
N ASP A 14 -17.12 -2.89 32.79
CA ASP A 14 -16.84 -4.31 33.01
C ASP A 14 -17.07 -4.67 34.49
N ARG A 15 -16.62 -3.81 35.42
CA ARG A 15 -16.87 -3.97 36.86
C ARG A 15 -18.35 -3.93 37.21
N LEU A 16 -19.08 -2.92 36.74
CA LEU A 16 -20.53 -2.81 36.98
C LEU A 16 -21.32 -3.96 36.37
N THR A 17 -20.85 -4.53 35.26
CA THR A 17 -21.43 -5.74 34.67
C THR A 17 -21.17 -6.96 35.56
N ALA A 18 -19.95 -7.12 36.08
CA ALA A 18 -19.61 -8.19 37.01
C ALA A 18 -20.38 -8.11 38.34
N GLU A 19 -20.68 -6.88 38.80
CA GLU A 19 -21.49 -6.62 39.99
C GLU A 19 -23.01 -6.76 39.76
N GLY A 20 -23.45 -7.04 38.53
CA GLY A 20 -24.85 -7.21 38.17
C GLY A 20 -25.65 -5.90 38.10
N VAL A 21 -24.98 -4.74 38.10
CA VAL A 21 -25.60 -3.43 37.90
C VAL A 21 -25.95 -3.20 36.44
N LEU A 22 -25.09 -3.67 35.53
CA LEU A 22 -25.33 -3.64 34.09
C LEU A 22 -25.59 -5.06 33.56
N PRO A 23 -26.48 -5.22 32.55
CA PRO A 23 -26.70 -6.52 31.93
C PRO A 23 -25.48 -6.96 31.13
N ALA A 24 -25.23 -8.27 31.11
CA ALA A 24 -24.15 -8.87 30.33
C ALA A 24 -24.36 -8.71 28.81
N GLY A 25 -23.26 -8.65 28.05
CA GLY A 25 -23.28 -8.58 26.58
C GLY A 25 -23.48 -7.17 26.00
N LEU A 26 -23.45 -6.12 26.82
CA LEU A 26 -23.46 -4.74 26.35
C LEU A 26 -22.11 -4.35 25.72
N THR A 27 -22.14 -3.82 24.50
CA THR A 27 -20.97 -3.26 23.81
C THR A 27 -21.24 -1.82 23.37
N PRO A 28 -21.39 -0.87 24.32
CA PRO A 28 -21.72 0.50 23.98
C PRO A 28 -20.54 1.21 23.31
N ALA A 29 -20.82 2.05 22.32
CA ALA A 29 -19.81 2.94 21.76
C ALA A 29 -19.50 4.06 22.77
N ILE A 30 -18.35 3.99 23.45
CA ILE A 30 -17.96 5.00 24.44
C ILE A 30 -17.52 6.29 23.73
N GLN A 31 -18.39 7.30 23.81
CA GLN A 31 -18.11 8.63 23.29
C GLN A 31 -17.42 9.49 24.37
N VAL A 32 -16.30 10.10 23.99
CA VAL A 32 -15.54 11.05 24.81
C VAL A 32 -15.22 12.25 23.93
N GLU A 33 -15.80 13.40 24.27
CA GLU A 33 -15.66 14.63 23.51
C GLU A 33 -14.96 15.73 24.29
N ASN A 34 -14.41 16.71 23.57
CA ASN A 34 -13.90 17.91 24.22
C ASN A 34 -15.10 18.73 24.72
N THR A 35 -14.99 19.27 25.93
CA THR A 35 -15.95 20.24 26.44
C THR A 35 -15.82 21.56 25.69
N LYS A 36 -16.92 22.29 25.53
CA LYS A 36 -16.90 23.65 24.95
C LYS A 36 -16.45 24.70 25.96
N ASP A 37 -16.83 24.51 27.22
CA ASP A 37 -16.45 25.36 28.34
C ASP A 37 -15.51 24.58 29.27
N LYS A 38 -14.34 25.17 29.57
CA LYS A 38 -13.33 24.61 30.46
C LYS A 38 -13.78 24.54 31.92
N SER A 39 -14.80 25.31 32.31
CA SER A 39 -15.45 25.17 33.63
C SER A 39 -16.09 23.80 33.82
N HIS A 40 -16.40 23.09 32.72
CA HIS A 40 -16.96 21.74 32.70
C HIS A 40 -15.89 20.65 32.51
N GLY A 41 -14.62 20.96 32.74
CA GLY A 41 -13.51 20.02 32.52
C GLY A 41 -12.97 20.10 31.10
N ASP A 42 -12.14 19.12 30.72
CA ASP A 42 -11.49 19.04 29.41
C ASP A 42 -12.20 18.07 28.47
N PHE A 43 -12.75 17.00 29.03
CA PHE A 43 -13.46 15.97 28.29
C PHE A 43 -14.78 15.63 28.95
N ALA A 44 -15.77 15.20 28.17
CA ALA A 44 -17.06 14.76 28.67
C ALA A 44 -17.50 13.45 28.02
N SER A 45 -18.22 12.62 28.78
CA SER A 45 -18.90 11.43 28.27
C SER A 45 -20.36 11.40 28.71
N ASN A 46 -21.24 10.96 27.81
CA ASN A 46 -22.67 10.76 28.05
C ASN A 46 -23.03 9.30 28.38
N ILE A 47 -22.03 8.44 28.63
CA ILE A 47 -22.21 6.99 28.74
C ILE A 47 -23.25 6.58 29.79
N ALA A 48 -23.32 7.28 30.93
CA ALA A 48 -24.29 6.99 31.99
C ALA A 48 -25.74 7.25 31.52
N MET A 49 -25.96 8.24 30.65
CA MET A 49 -27.27 8.52 30.08
C MET A 49 -27.69 7.44 29.08
N MET A 50 -26.75 6.95 28.27
CA MET A 50 -27.01 5.89 27.31
C MET A 50 -27.35 4.57 28.00
N LEU A 51 -26.71 4.27 29.13
CA LEU A 51 -26.83 3.00 29.83
C LEU A 51 -27.82 2.99 30.99
N ALA A 52 -28.39 4.14 31.37
CA ALA A 52 -29.36 4.22 32.46
C ALA A 52 -30.59 3.34 32.24
N LYS A 53 -31.16 3.35 31.03
CA LYS A 53 -32.32 2.50 30.70
C LYS A 53 -31.97 1.00 30.76
N PRO A 54 -30.88 0.51 30.13
CA PRO A 54 -30.38 -0.86 30.34
C PRO A 54 -30.12 -1.24 31.80
N ALA A 55 -29.62 -0.30 32.60
CA ALA A 55 -29.35 -0.51 34.03
C ALA A 55 -30.61 -0.48 34.91
N GLY A 56 -31.76 -0.01 34.39
CA GLY A 56 -32.94 0.26 35.20
C GLY A 56 -32.73 1.37 36.24
N MET A 57 -31.79 2.29 35.99
CA MET A 57 -31.38 3.34 36.92
C MET A 57 -31.61 4.74 36.34
N LYS A 58 -31.66 5.75 37.21
CA LYS A 58 -31.58 7.14 36.74
C LYS A 58 -30.16 7.41 36.22
N PRO A 59 -29.98 8.21 35.16
CA PRO A 59 -28.66 8.52 34.60
C PRO A 59 -27.65 9.07 35.62
N ARG A 60 -28.11 9.89 36.56
CA ARG A 60 -27.26 10.44 37.61
C ARG A 60 -26.76 9.37 38.59
N ASP A 61 -27.65 8.48 39.04
CA ASP A 61 -27.33 7.38 39.94
C ASP A 61 -26.32 6.41 39.29
N LEU A 62 -26.47 6.15 37.98
CA LEU A 62 -25.50 5.35 37.22
C LEU A 62 -24.16 6.08 37.06
N ALA A 63 -24.17 7.40 36.84
CA ALA A 63 -22.96 8.21 36.77
C ALA A 63 -22.17 8.18 38.10
N GLU A 64 -22.86 8.24 39.24
CA GLU A 64 -22.26 8.10 40.58
C GLU A 64 -21.59 6.73 40.76
N LYS A 65 -22.28 5.65 40.38
CA LYS A 65 -21.71 4.30 40.42
C LYS A 65 -20.49 4.16 39.51
N LEU A 66 -20.55 4.72 38.29
CA LEU A 66 -19.44 4.70 37.34
C LEU A 66 -18.21 5.42 37.91
N ILE A 67 -18.36 6.60 38.50
CA ILE A 67 -17.26 7.33 39.14
C ILE A 67 -16.69 6.53 40.31
N ALA A 68 -17.54 5.90 41.13
CA ALA A 68 -17.11 5.15 42.31
C ALA A 68 -16.22 3.94 41.96
N VAL A 69 -16.46 3.29 40.81
CA VAL A 69 -15.64 2.15 40.35
C VAL A 69 -14.62 2.52 39.29
N LEU A 70 -14.56 3.79 38.88
CA LEU A 70 -13.61 4.28 37.90
C LEU A 70 -12.18 4.11 38.46
N PRO A 71 -11.28 3.44 37.73
CA PRO A 71 -9.88 3.34 38.16
C PRO A 71 -9.25 4.73 38.29
N ALA A 72 -8.44 4.91 39.33
CA ALA A 72 -7.64 6.12 39.47
C ALA A 72 -6.58 6.20 38.35
N ASP A 73 -6.38 7.40 37.80
CA ASP A 73 -5.38 7.67 36.76
C ASP A 73 -4.71 9.02 37.07
N GLU A 74 -3.37 9.03 37.11
CA GLU A 74 -2.58 10.22 37.43
C GLU A 74 -2.80 11.39 36.45
N GLN A 75 -3.32 11.10 35.25
CA GLN A 75 -3.62 12.09 34.22
C GLN A 75 -4.98 12.80 34.44
N ILE A 76 -5.76 12.39 35.43
CA ILE A 76 -7.09 12.94 35.73
C ILE A 76 -7.08 13.49 37.16
N THR A 77 -7.30 14.79 37.32
CA THR A 77 -7.38 15.43 38.64
C THR A 77 -8.69 15.11 39.34
N LYS A 78 -9.80 15.13 38.59
CA LYS A 78 -11.14 14.83 39.10
C LYS A 78 -12.12 14.50 37.98
N VAL A 79 -13.20 13.83 38.37
CA VAL A 79 -14.37 13.56 37.52
C VAL A 79 -15.61 14.09 38.23
N GLU A 80 -16.41 14.88 37.54
CA GLU A 80 -17.63 15.49 38.07
C GLU A 80 -18.86 15.10 37.25
N ILE A 81 -20.02 15.06 37.92
CA ILE A 81 -21.29 14.80 37.24
C ILE A 81 -21.95 16.13 36.89
N ALA A 82 -22.19 16.35 35.59
CA ALA A 82 -22.90 17.52 35.10
C ALA A 82 -24.29 17.18 34.56
N GLY A 83 -25.25 18.07 34.83
CA GLY A 83 -26.62 17.99 34.35
C GLY A 83 -27.28 16.63 34.65
N PRO A 84 -27.88 15.97 33.64
CA PRO A 84 -28.62 14.73 33.86
C PRO A 84 -27.73 13.51 34.15
N GLY A 85 -26.43 13.54 33.84
CA GLY A 85 -25.53 12.39 34.00
C GLY A 85 -24.30 12.41 33.08
N PHE A 86 -23.83 13.58 32.66
CA PHE A 86 -22.54 13.68 31.96
C PHE A 86 -21.41 13.46 32.95
N LEU A 87 -20.41 12.69 32.53
CA LEU A 87 -19.13 12.54 33.24
C LEU A 87 -18.14 13.53 32.65
N ASN A 88 -17.80 14.56 33.42
CA ASN A 88 -16.84 15.60 33.06
C ASN A 88 -15.47 15.29 33.68
N PHE A 89 -14.45 15.14 32.84
CA PHE A 89 -13.09 14.77 33.23
C PHE A 89 -12.18 16.00 33.18
N PHE A 90 -11.48 16.27 34.27
CA PHE A 90 -10.51 17.36 34.38
C PHE A 90 -9.11 16.78 34.26
N GLN A 91 -8.36 17.22 33.25
CA GLN A 91 -7.01 16.73 33.01
C GLN A 91 -6.05 17.28 34.07
N ASN A 92 -5.14 16.44 34.52
CA ASN A 92 -4.05 16.86 35.39
C ASN A 92 -3.01 17.63 34.57
N SER A 93 -2.97 18.96 34.78
CA SER A 93 -2.04 19.87 34.10
C SER A 93 -0.57 19.58 34.42
N ASP A 94 -0.25 19.17 35.66
CA ASP A 94 1.13 18.86 36.05
C ASP A 94 1.60 17.58 35.36
N ALA A 95 0.74 16.56 35.31
CA ALA A 95 1.02 15.34 34.55
C ALA A 95 1.17 15.61 33.05
N LEU A 96 0.37 16.53 32.49
CA LEU A 96 0.51 16.96 31.09
C LEU A 96 1.84 17.69 30.86
N ALA A 97 2.21 18.62 31.75
CA ALA A 97 3.47 19.36 31.66
C ALA A 97 4.68 18.40 31.71
N GLN A 98 4.69 17.45 32.63
CA GLN A 98 5.75 16.43 32.73
C GLN A 98 5.86 15.59 31.45
N ARG A 99 4.73 15.22 30.83
CA ARG A 99 4.74 14.50 29.55
C ARG A 99 5.30 15.34 28.40
N LEU A 100 5.02 16.65 28.40
CA LEU A 100 5.58 17.57 27.41
C LEU A 100 7.09 17.73 27.58
N GLU A 101 7.58 17.86 28.82
CA GLU A 101 9.02 17.90 29.11
C GLU A 101 9.71 16.61 28.68
N ALA A 102 9.14 15.44 29.02
CA ALA A 102 9.67 14.15 28.59
C ALA A 102 9.67 13.99 27.06
N ALA A 103 8.64 14.47 26.37
CA ALA A 103 8.60 14.46 24.91
C ALA A 103 9.66 15.39 24.30
N LEU A 104 9.83 16.61 24.83
CA LEU A 104 10.85 17.55 24.36
C LEU A 104 12.28 17.02 24.56
N ALA A 105 12.50 16.23 25.61
CA ALA A 105 13.78 15.57 25.87
C ALA A 105 14.04 14.33 25.00
N ASP A 106 13.03 13.82 24.29
CA ASP A 106 13.12 12.64 23.45
C ASP A 106 13.25 12.99 21.96
N ALA A 107 14.23 12.39 21.27
CA ALA A 107 14.47 12.63 19.86
C ALA A 107 13.27 12.31 18.94
N LYS A 108 12.34 11.46 19.41
CA LYS A 108 11.10 11.11 18.69
C LYS A 108 9.84 11.73 19.31
N LEU A 109 9.96 12.70 20.21
CA LEU A 109 8.82 13.38 20.84
C LEU A 109 7.82 12.44 21.54
N GLY A 110 8.32 11.34 22.12
CA GLY A 110 7.51 10.32 22.76
C GLY A 110 6.76 9.41 21.79
N VAL A 111 6.95 9.54 20.47
CA VAL A 111 6.33 8.66 19.48
C VAL A 111 7.00 7.29 19.50
N ARG A 112 6.19 6.24 19.65
CA ARG A 112 6.63 4.85 19.69
C ARG A 112 5.78 4.01 18.75
N LYS A 113 6.38 2.99 18.14
CA LYS A 113 5.63 1.97 17.40
C LYS A 113 4.84 1.12 18.39
N ASN A 114 3.58 0.88 18.07
CA ASN A 114 2.78 -0.13 18.73
C ASN A 114 2.97 -1.46 17.98
N GLY A 115 3.45 -2.50 18.67
CA GLY A 115 3.75 -3.79 18.06
C GLY A 115 5.20 -3.94 17.56
N PRO A 116 5.53 -5.09 16.94
CA PRO A 116 6.89 -5.43 16.55
C PRO A 116 7.37 -4.59 15.36
N VAL A 117 8.68 -4.37 15.29
CA VAL A 117 9.35 -3.85 14.08
C VAL A 117 9.16 -4.86 12.95
N GLN A 118 8.88 -4.36 11.75
CA GLN A 118 8.63 -5.14 10.55
C GLN A 118 9.58 -4.72 9.43
N ARG A 119 9.84 -5.66 8.52
CA ARG A 119 10.46 -5.42 7.22
C ARG A 119 9.38 -5.17 6.20
N VAL A 120 9.21 -3.90 5.80
CA VAL A 120 8.10 -3.46 4.96
C VAL A 120 8.61 -3.11 3.57
N VAL A 121 8.12 -3.80 2.55
CA VAL A 121 8.34 -3.39 1.15
C VAL A 121 7.26 -2.40 0.76
N VAL A 122 7.67 -1.25 0.23
CA VAL A 122 6.77 -0.21 -0.27
C VAL A 122 6.97 -0.13 -1.78
N ASP A 123 5.98 -0.61 -2.53
CA ASP A 123 5.92 -0.50 -3.99
C ASP A 123 5.21 0.79 -4.36
N LEU A 124 5.94 1.72 -4.99
CA LEU A 124 5.49 3.07 -5.26
C LEU A 124 6.09 3.64 -6.56
N SER A 125 5.46 4.72 -7.04
CA SER A 125 5.78 5.45 -8.28
C SER A 125 5.53 4.65 -9.54
N ALA A 126 6.33 3.61 -9.80
CA ALA A 126 6.21 2.68 -10.91
C ALA A 126 5.90 3.33 -12.28
N PRO A 127 6.67 4.33 -12.74
CA PRO A 127 6.48 4.91 -14.07
C PRO A 127 6.79 3.89 -15.17
N ASN A 128 6.07 3.99 -16.29
CA ASN A 128 6.43 3.30 -17.52
C ASN A 128 7.54 4.06 -18.24
N LEU A 129 8.72 3.46 -18.40
CA LEU A 129 9.91 4.16 -18.90
C LEU A 129 9.82 4.55 -20.38
N ALA A 130 8.95 3.88 -21.15
CA ALA A 130 8.71 4.22 -22.55
C ALA A 130 7.91 5.52 -22.74
N LYS A 131 7.45 6.16 -21.65
CA LYS A 131 6.70 7.42 -21.67
C LYS A 131 7.14 8.32 -20.53
N GLU A 132 6.80 9.60 -20.61
CA GLU A 132 7.03 10.49 -19.48
C GLU A 132 6.13 10.15 -18.28
N MET A 133 6.64 10.46 -17.09
CA MET A 133 5.88 10.30 -15.84
C MET A 133 4.71 11.29 -15.80
N HIS A 134 3.48 10.78 -15.89
CA HIS A 134 2.25 11.59 -15.77
C HIS A 134 1.67 11.66 -14.34
N VAL A 135 0.64 12.50 -14.16
CA VAL A 135 -0.04 12.75 -12.86
C VAL A 135 -0.52 11.51 -12.11
N GLY A 136 -0.87 10.43 -12.81
CA GLY A 136 -1.21 9.15 -12.18
C GLY A 136 -0.07 8.58 -11.31
N HIS A 137 1.18 8.64 -11.78
CA HIS A 137 2.35 8.17 -11.02
C HIS A 137 2.69 9.12 -9.87
N LEU A 138 2.33 10.41 -9.97
CA LEU A 138 2.61 11.39 -8.93
C LEU A 138 1.91 11.07 -7.62
N ARG A 139 0.64 10.62 -7.66
CA ARG A 139 -0.09 10.20 -6.45
C ARG A 139 0.59 9.04 -5.75
N SER A 140 0.94 7.98 -6.50
CA SER A 140 1.66 6.82 -5.97
C SER A 140 2.97 7.25 -5.32
N THR A 141 3.76 8.09 -6.01
CA THR A 141 5.04 8.61 -5.54
C THR A 141 4.89 9.33 -4.20
N ILE A 142 3.97 10.29 -4.09
CA ILE A 142 3.83 11.13 -2.89
C ILE A 142 3.24 10.34 -1.71
N ILE A 143 2.16 9.59 -1.95
CA ILE A 143 1.49 8.83 -0.88
C ILE A 143 2.43 7.73 -0.37
N GLY A 144 3.04 6.97 -1.29
CA GLY A 144 3.96 5.91 -0.95
C GLY A 144 5.17 6.41 -0.16
N ASP A 145 5.81 7.51 -0.58
CA ASP A 145 6.97 8.05 0.14
C ASP A 145 6.57 8.64 1.51
N GLY A 146 5.39 9.26 1.60
CA GLY A 146 4.83 9.72 2.86
C GLY A 146 4.65 8.57 3.87
N VAL A 147 4.05 7.47 3.45
CA VAL A 147 3.87 6.28 4.29
C VAL A 147 5.22 5.64 4.63
N ALA A 148 6.12 5.50 3.65
CA ALA A 148 7.46 4.97 3.88
C ALA A 148 8.22 5.75 4.96
N ARG A 149 8.15 7.09 4.94
CA ARG A 149 8.77 7.94 5.98
C ARG A 149 8.18 7.74 7.36
N VAL A 150 6.86 7.58 7.46
CA VAL A 150 6.20 7.32 8.75
C VAL A 150 6.65 5.97 9.30
N LEU A 151 6.70 4.93 8.46
CA LEU A 151 7.18 3.60 8.85
C LEU A 151 8.65 3.63 9.30
N GLU A 152 9.53 4.30 8.55
CA GLU A 152 10.93 4.53 8.95
C GLU A 152 11.04 5.26 10.30
N PHE A 153 10.24 6.32 10.49
CA PHE A 153 10.23 7.09 11.73
C PHE A 153 9.78 6.23 12.93
N LEU A 154 8.81 5.35 12.73
CA LEU A 154 8.34 4.38 13.71
C LEU A 154 9.36 3.25 13.97
N GLY A 155 10.35 3.08 13.10
CA GLY A 155 11.48 2.16 13.28
C GLY A 155 11.44 0.92 12.39
N ASP A 156 10.53 0.85 11.41
CA ASP A 156 10.48 -0.25 10.46
C ASP A 156 11.64 -0.25 9.48
N SER A 157 12.06 -1.45 9.06
CA SER A 157 13.01 -1.63 7.97
C SER A 157 12.27 -1.49 6.65
N VAL A 158 12.23 -0.27 6.12
CA VAL A 158 11.53 0.01 4.86
C VAL A 158 12.43 -0.25 3.66
N ILE A 159 11.90 -0.99 2.68
CA ILE A 159 12.52 -1.21 1.37
C ILE A 159 11.60 -0.58 0.33
N ARG A 160 12.03 0.51 -0.29
CA ARG A 160 11.31 1.07 -1.43
C ARG A 160 11.58 0.19 -2.65
N GLN A 161 10.55 -0.06 -3.45
CA GLN A 161 10.70 -0.66 -4.76
C GLN A 161 9.99 0.21 -5.78
N ASN A 162 10.75 0.73 -6.73
CA ASN A 162 10.22 1.40 -7.90
C ASN A 162 10.01 0.36 -9.00
N HIS A 163 8.79 -0.17 -9.10
CA HIS A 163 8.43 -1.23 -10.04
C HIS A 163 8.17 -0.67 -11.44
N VAL A 164 9.22 -0.12 -12.04
CA VAL A 164 9.14 0.57 -13.34
C VAL A 164 8.72 -0.37 -14.47
N GLY A 165 7.90 0.16 -15.38
CA GLY A 165 7.52 -0.51 -16.63
C GLY A 165 8.65 -0.38 -17.64
N ASP A 166 9.67 -1.22 -17.52
CA ASP A 166 10.90 -1.23 -18.33
C ASP A 166 10.96 -2.38 -19.34
N TRP A 167 9.87 -3.15 -19.48
CA TRP A 167 9.79 -4.28 -20.39
C TRP A 167 8.47 -4.26 -21.18
N GLY A 168 8.49 -4.75 -22.41
CA GLY A 168 7.28 -4.87 -23.24
C GLY A 168 7.51 -4.63 -24.73
N THR A 169 6.48 -4.88 -25.53
CA THR A 169 6.55 -4.82 -27.01
C THR A 169 6.81 -3.41 -27.53
N GLN A 170 6.46 -2.38 -26.76
CA GLN A 170 6.72 -0.97 -27.08
C GLN A 170 8.21 -0.67 -27.25
N PHE A 171 9.10 -1.44 -26.61
CA PHE A 171 10.54 -1.23 -26.76
C PHE A 171 11.03 -1.55 -28.16
N GLY A 172 10.39 -2.47 -28.90
CA GLY A 172 10.81 -2.81 -30.26
C GLY A 172 10.85 -1.61 -31.21
N MET A 173 9.81 -0.77 -31.19
CA MET A 173 9.78 0.44 -32.02
C MET A 173 10.77 1.51 -31.53
N LEU A 174 11.01 1.60 -30.22
CA LEU A 174 11.98 2.54 -29.65
C LEU A 174 13.40 2.16 -30.08
N LEU A 175 13.75 0.87 -29.96
CA LEU A 175 15.03 0.33 -30.41
C LEU A 175 15.21 0.50 -31.92
N ALA A 176 14.20 0.21 -32.73
CA ALA A 176 14.23 0.42 -34.18
C ALA A 176 14.51 1.90 -34.52
N TYR A 177 13.86 2.82 -33.80
CA TYR A 177 14.05 4.25 -34.02
C TYR A 177 15.44 4.73 -33.59
N MET A 178 15.99 4.21 -32.48
CA MET A 178 17.36 4.47 -32.06
C MET A 178 18.39 3.97 -33.09
N GLN A 179 18.14 2.80 -33.71
CA GLN A 179 19.01 2.25 -34.76
C GLN A 179 19.00 3.09 -36.05
N GLU A 180 17.85 3.64 -36.44
CA GLU A 180 17.75 4.53 -37.61
C GLU A 180 18.39 5.90 -37.34
N ASN A 181 18.40 6.37 -36.09
CA ASN A 181 18.83 7.72 -35.72
C ASN A 181 19.92 7.75 -34.62
N PRO A 182 21.07 7.08 -34.80
CA PRO A 182 22.06 6.88 -33.73
C PRO A 182 22.70 8.18 -33.25
N ALA A 183 22.87 9.18 -34.14
CA ALA A 183 23.45 10.47 -33.79
C ALA A 183 22.46 11.43 -33.10
N ALA A 184 21.16 11.30 -33.38
CA ALA A 184 20.11 12.15 -32.83
C ALA A 184 19.52 11.56 -31.53
N ALA A 185 19.64 10.25 -31.31
CA ALA A 185 19.14 9.57 -30.13
C ALA A 185 19.61 10.23 -28.82
N GLU A 186 20.86 10.70 -28.72
CA GLU A 186 21.33 11.35 -27.49
C GLU A 186 20.66 12.70 -27.21
N SER A 187 20.41 13.51 -28.25
CA SER A 187 19.73 14.80 -28.11
C SER A 187 18.21 14.67 -28.02
N GLU A 188 17.62 13.68 -28.70
CA GLU A 188 16.17 13.48 -28.76
C GLU A 188 15.63 12.74 -27.54
N LEU A 189 16.44 11.91 -26.88
CA LEU A 189 16.04 11.28 -25.62
C LEU A 189 15.92 12.28 -24.46
N ALA A 190 16.36 13.53 -24.63
CA ALA A 190 16.04 14.63 -23.73
C ALA A 190 14.52 14.98 -23.73
N ASP A 191 13.81 14.68 -24.82
CA ASP A 191 12.35 14.76 -24.95
C ASP A 191 11.79 13.36 -25.25
N LEU A 192 11.59 12.57 -24.18
CA LEU A 192 11.09 11.20 -24.28
C LEU A 192 9.70 11.14 -24.94
N GLU A 193 8.87 12.17 -24.74
CA GLU A 193 7.54 12.22 -25.33
C GLU A 193 7.61 12.42 -26.86
N GLY A 194 8.45 13.37 -27.30
CA GLY A 194 8.75 13.59 -28.71
C GLY A 194 9.33 12.34 -29.38
N PHE A 195 10.31 11.71 -28.73
CA PHE A 195 10.94 10.48 -29.19
C PHE A 195 9.92 9.34 -29.38
N TYR A 196 9.07 9.09 -28.38
CA TYR A 196 8.03 8.07 -28.46
C TYR A 196 7.03 8.34 -29.59
N ARG A 197 6.57 9.60 -29.73
CA ARG A 197 5.63 9.99 -30.79
C ARG A 197 6.25 9.81 -32.18
N ALA A 198 7.53 10.14 -32.35
CA ALA A 198 8.24 9.96 -33.61
C ALA A 198 8.41 8.47 -33.98
N ALA A 199 8.83 7.64 -33.02
CA ALA A 199 8.93 6.19 -33.21
C ALA A 199 7.57 5.57 -33.54
N LYS A 200 6.51 6.00 -32.86
CA LYS A 200 5.14 5.53 -33.12
C LYS A 200 4.64 5.94 -34.50
N LYS A 201 4.87 7.19 -34.92
CA LYS A 201 4.53 7.66 -36.27
C LYS A 201 5.24 6.82 -37.33
N ARG A 202 6.54 6.57 -37.16
CA ARG A 202 7.34 5.73 -38.07
C ARG A 202 6.80 4.30 -38.15
N PHE A 203 6.38 3.73 -37.02
CA PHE A 203 5.75 2.42 -36.93
C PHE A 203 4.42 2.34 -37.70
N ASP A 204 3.62 3.40 -37.66
CA ASP A 204 2.32 3.41 -38.33
C ASP A 204 2.43 3.71 -39.84
N GLU A 205 3.42 4.49 -40.26
CA GLU A 205 3.60 4.92 -41.66
C GLU A 205 4.42 3.93 -42.52
N SER A 206 5.20 3.03 -41.91
CA SER A 206 6.11 2.14 -42.64
C SER A 206 5.98 0.68 -42.21
N PRO A 207 5.43 -0.19 -43.08
CA PRO A 207 5.36 -1.63 -42.82
C PRO A 207 6.73 -2.26 -42.53
N GLU A 208 7.76 -1.85 -43.28
CA GLU A 208 9.14 -2.34 -43.12
C GLU A 208 9.72 -2.00 -41.74
N PHE A 209 9.43 -0.79 -41.22
CA PHE A 209 9.83 -0.41 -39.87
C PHE A 209 9.05 -1.19 -38.82
N ALA A 210 7.74 -1.39 -39.03
CA ALA A 210 6.90 -2.15 -38.11
C ALA A 210 7.35 -3.61 -37.98
N ASP A 211 7.72 -4.24 -39.10
CA ASP A 211 8.26 -5.60 -39.11
C ASP A 211 9.60 -5.68 -38.37
N ARG A 212 10.53 -4.75 -38.65
CA ARG A 212 11.80 -4.66 -37.93
C ARG A 212 11.60 -4.43 -36.42
N ALA A 213 10.68 -3.56 -36.04
CA ALA A 213 10.35 -3.31 -34.64
C ALA A 213 9.82 -4.58 -33.94
N ARG A 214 9.00 -5.40 -34.61
CA ARG A 214 8.54 -6.69 -34.07
C ARG A 214 9.69 -7.68 -33.92
N GLU A 215 10.59 -7.75 -34.90
CA GLU A 215 11.79 -8.59 -34.85
C GLU A 215 12.71 -8.20 -33.68
N LEU A 216 12.90 -6.90 -33.44
CA LEU A 216 13.71 -6.40 -32.32
C LEU A 216 13.12 -6.76 -30.95
N VAL A 217 11.78 -6.87 -30.82
CA VAL A 217 11.19 -7.39 -29.57
C VAL A 217 11.64 -8.82 -29.32
N VAL A 218 11.63 -9.67 -30.36
CA VAL A 218 12.06 -11.07 -30.25
C VAL A 218 13.54 -11.15 -29.93
N GLN A 219 14.38 -10.34 -30.59
CA GLN A 219 15.82 -10.28 -30.31
C GLN A 219 16.12 -9.79 -28.89
N LEU A 220 15.43 -8.76 -28.42
CA LEU A 220 15.55 -8.26 -27.04
C LEU A 220 15.18 -9.35 -26.03
N GLN A 221 14.08 -10.08 -26.26
CA GLN A 221 13.65 -11.19 -25.40
C GLN A 221 14.62 -12.39 -25.45
N ALA A 222 15.28 -12.61 -26.58
CA ALA A 222 16.32 -13.62 -26.74
C ALA A 222 17.66 -13.22 -26.10
N GLY A 223 17.79 -11.99 -25.60
CA GLY A 223 19.01 -11.48 -24.97
C GLY A 223 20.09 -11.07 -25.97
N ASP A 224 19.71 -10.62 -27.18
CA ASP A 224 20.65 -10.06 -28.14
C ASP A 224 21.43 -8.89 -27.52
N ALA A 225 22.76 -8.92 -27.66
CA ALA A 225 23.65 -8.02 -26.95
C ALA A 225 23.47 -6.55 -27.38
N GLU A 226 23.21 -6.30 -28.67
CA GLU A 226 23.02 -4.94 -29.18
C GLU A 226 21.66 -4.39 -28.79
N CYS A 227 20.61 -5.22 -28.85
CA CYS A 227 19.28 -4.87 -28.35
C CYS A 227 19.32 -4.52 -26.86
N LEU A 228 19.98 -5.34 -26.03
CA LEU A 228 20.14 -5.07 -24.60
C LEU A 228 20.94 -3.79 -24.34
N ARG A 229 22.00 -3.53 -25.11
CA ARG A 229 22.79 -2.30 -24.98
C ARG A 229 21.93 -1.05 -25.23
N LEU A 230 21.13 -1.06 -26.29
CA LEU A 230 20.22 0.04 -26.62
C LEU A 230 19.09 0.18 -25.59
N TRP A 231 18.54 -0.94 -25.12
CA TRP A 231 17.51 -0.98 -24.09
C TRP A 231 18.00 -0.40 -22.75
N HIS A 232 19.19 -0.82 -22.28
CA HIS A 232 19.81 -0.26 -21.09
C HIS A 232 20.03 1.25 -21.25
N ARG A 233 20.56 1.69 -22.40
CA ARG A 233 20.78 3.11 -22.68
C ARG A 233 19.49 3.92 -22.60
N PHE A 234 18.40 3.42 -23.19
CA PHE A 234 17.09 4.07 -23.13
C PHE A 234 16.57 4.17 -21.69
N ASN A 235 16.63 3.06 -20.95
CA ASN A 235 16.17 3.02 -19.56
C ASN A 235 16.96 3.94 -18.65
N ASP A 236 18.29 3.99 -18.80
CA ASP A 236 19.15 4.87 -18.00
C ASP A 236 18.77 6.36 -18.18
N ILE A 237 18.49 6.77 -19.42
CA ILE A 237 18.07 8.15 -19.71
C ILE A 237 16.67 8.41 -19.15
N SER A 238 15.72 7.51 -19.38
CA SER A 238 14.35 7.64 -18.85
C SER A 238 14.31 7.72 -17.32
N LEU A 239 15.07 6.84 -16.67
CA LEU A 239 15.23 6.86 -15.22
C LEU A 239 15.88 8.15 -14.73
N SER A 240 16.86 8.70 -15.44
CA SER A 240 17.49 9.97 -15.04
C SER A 240 16.51 11.14 -15.02
N HIS A 241 15.54 11.17 -15.96
CA HIS A 241 14.47 12.16 -15.97
C HIS A 241 13.51 11.95 -14.79
N CYS A 242 13.15 10.69 -14.49
CA CYS A 242 12.37 10.36 -13.30
C CYS A 242 13.09 10.79 -12.01
N GLN A 243 14.41 10.54 -11.90
CA GLN A 243 15.19 10.92 -10.73
C GLN A 243 15.24 12.42 -10.53
N ALA A 244 15.43 13.21 -11.59
CA ALA A 244 15.38 14.67 -11.51
C ALA A 244 14.02 15.18 -10.98
N LEU A 245 12.91 14.50 -11.32
CA LEU A 245 11.60 14.79 -10.75
C LEU A 245 11.50 14.38 -9.28
N TYR A 246 12.00 13.21 -8.90
CA TYR A 246 12.02 12.77 -7.50
C TYR A 246 12.82 13.71 -6.61
N ASP A 247 13.98 14.17 -7.07
CA ASP A 247 14.84 15.13 -6.36
C ASP A 247 14.12 16.47 -6.17
N ARG A 248 13.44 16.97 -7.21
CA ARG A 248 12.63 18.20 -7.13
C ARG A 248 11.45 18.07 -6.18
N LEU A 249 10.82 16.90 -6.10
CA LEU A 249 9.73 16.60 -5.17
C LEU A 249 10.23 16.33 -3.75
N GLY A 250 11.54 16.14 -3.56
CA GLY A 250 12.14 15.77 -2.28
C GLY A 250 11.78 14.36 -1.83
N VAL A 251 11.45 13.46 -2.76
CA VAL A 251 11.09 12.05 -2.51
C VAL A 251 12.37 11.23 -2.27
N LYS A 252 12.32 10.20 -1.40
CA LYS A 252 13.53 9.39 -1.08
C LYS A 252 13.83 8.27 -2.08
N LEU A 253 13.12 8.19 -3.20
CA LEU A 253 13.42 7.21 -4.25
C LEU A 253 14.75 7.52 -4.93
N SER A 254 15.53 6.47 -5.15
CA SER A 254 16.82 6.51 -5.82
C SER A 254 16.93 5.41 -6.88
N MET A 255 17.99 5.46 -7.69
CA MET A 255 18.32 4.38 -8.63
C MET A 255 18.49 3.01 -7.95
N ALA A 256 18.89 2.98 -6.68
CA ALA A 256 19.05 1.74 -5.92
C ALA A 256 17.71 1.05 -5.60
N ASP A 257 16.61 1.80 -5.64
CA ASP A 257 15.26 1.29 -5.38
C ASP A 257 14.59 0.74 -6.65
N VAL A 258 15.22 0.89 -7.82
CA VAL A 258 14.65 0.45 -9.10
C VAL A 258 14.65 -1.07 -9.18
N LYS A 259 13.47 -1.64 -9.34
CA LYS A 259 13.26 -3.08 -9.59
C LYS A 259 12.09 -3.26 -10.55
N GLY A 260 12.35 -2.95 -11.82
CA GLY A 260 11.39 -3.02 -12.91
C GLY A 260 10.90 -4.43 -13.22
N GLU A 261 9.91 -4.51 -14.09
CA GLU A 261 9.33 -5.76 -14.58
C GLU A 261 10.39 -6.70 -15.16
N SER A 262 11.37 -6.16 -15.89
CA SER A 262 12.44 -6.92 -16.53
C SER A 262 13.26 -7.77 -15.56
N ALA A 263 13.38 -7.31 -14.30
CA ALA A 263 14.18 -7.97 -13.27
C ALA A 263 13.62 -9.35 -12.87
N TYR A 264 12.37 -9.64 -13.24
CA TYR A 264 11.66 -10.89 -12.92
C TYR A 264 11.55 -11.83 -14.13
N ASN A 265 12.01 -11.44 -15.32
CA ASN A 265 11.83 -12.22 -16.56
C ASN A 265 12.32 -13.67 -16.46
N HIS A 266 13.44 -13.90 -15.79
CA HIS A 266 14.01 -15.24 -15.60
C HIS A 266 13.14 -16.16 -14.73
N ASP A 267 12.28 -15.61 -13.87
CA ASP A 267 11.44 -16.34 -12.91
C ASP A 267 10.03 -16.59 -13.47
N LEU A 268 9.60 -15.88 -14.53
CA LEU A 268 8.26 -16.06 -15.10
C LEU A 268 7.96 -17.50 -15.55
N PRO A 269 8.88 -18.22 -16.22
CA PRO A 269 8.66 -19.63 -16.54
C PRO A 269 8.49 -20.50 -15.29
N GLN A 270 9.26 -20.20 -14.22
CA GLN A 270 9.19 -20.95 -12.97
C GLN A 270 7.88 -20.70 -12.23
N VAL A 271 7.35 -19.47 -12.26
CA VAL A 271 6.02 -19.16 -11.71
C VAL A 271 4.96 -20.04 -12.37
N VAL A 272 4.94 -20.11 -13.70
CA VAL A 272 3.96 -20.94 -14.42
C VAL A 272 4.17 -22.43 -14.12
N ALA A 273 5.41 -22.91 -14.09
CA ALA A 273 5.72 -24.30 -13.76
C ALA A 273 5.28 -24.70 -12.33
N ASP A 274 5.45 -23.81 -11.36
CA ASP A 274 5.04 -24.06 -9.97
C ASP A 274 3.51 -24.06 -9.83
N LEU A 275 2.80 -23.18 -10.56
CA LEU A 275 1.33 -23.21 -10.63
C LEU A 275 0.83 -24.52 -11.25
N ALA A 276 1.48 -24.99 -12.32
CA ALA A 276 1.16 -26.26 -12.96
C ALA A 276 1.36 -27.45 -12.00
N THR A 277 2.50 -27.47 -11.30
CA THR A 277 2.85 -28.51 -10.32
C THR A 277 1.84 -28.59 -9.18
N LYS A 278 1.24 -27.45 -8.80
CA LYS A 278 0.17 -27.38 -7.80
C LYS A 278 -1.22 -27.70 -8.34
N GLY A 279 -1.36 -28.00 -9.64
CA GLY A 279 -2.64 -28.28 -10.27
C GLY A 279 -3.57 -27.06 -10.30
N LEU A 280 -3.03 -25.84 -10.30
CA LEU A 280 -3.81 -24.60 -10.29
C LEU A 280 -4.11 -24.07 -11.69
N LEU A 281 -3.45 -24.59 -12.73
CA LEU A 281 -3.63 -24.14 -14.10
C LEU A 281 -4.73 -24.92 -14.82
N THR A 282 -5.59 -24.15 -15.49
CA THR A 282 -6.58 -24.63 -16.44
C THR A 282 -6.33 -23.95 -17.77
N GLU A 283 -6.34 -24.72 -18.87
CA GLU A 283 -6.28 -24.16 -20.21
C GLU A 283 -7.65 -23.59 -20.61
N ASP A 284 -7.68 -22.34 -21.07
CA ASP A 284 -8.87 -21.68 -21.60
C ASP A 284 -8.51 -20.90 -22.87
N ASN A 285 -9.11 -21.29 -24.01
CA ASN A 285 -8.79 -20.74 -25.34
C ASN A 285 -7.28 -20.74 -25.66
N GLY A 286 -6.56 -21.78 -25.22
CA GLY A 286 -5.12 -21.94 -25.38
C GLY A 286 -4.27 -21.17 -24.36
N ALA A 287 -4.86 -20.26 -23.58
CA ALA A 287 -4.16 -19.56 -22.51
C ALA A 287 -4.13 -20.40 -21.22
N GLN A 288 -3.09 -20.21 -20.40
CA GLN A 288 -3.01 -20.80 -19.07
C GLN A 288 -3.58 -19.84 -18.02
N CYS A 289 -4.62 -20.30 -17.33
CA CYS A 289 -5.42 -19.49 -16.41
C CYS A 289 -5.50 -20.14 -15.03
N VAL A 290 -5.58 -19.31 -13.99
CA VAL A 290 -5.98 -19.74 -12.64
C VAL A 290 -7.41 -19.26 -12.39
N PHE A 291 -8.28 -20.17 -11.97
CA PHE A 291 -9.65 -19.87 -11.56
C PHE A 291 -9.78 -20.03 -10.04
N MET A 292 -10.44 -19.08 -9.40
CA MET A 292 -10.59 -18.97 -7.96
C MET A 292 -12.06 -18.66 -7.66
N ASP A 293 -12.69 -19.46 -6.81
CA ASP A 293 -14.15 -19.46 -6.61
C ASP A 293 -14.71 -18.12 -6.11
N GLU A 294 -13.90 -17.36 -5.40
CA GLU A 294 -14.25 -16.04 -4.87
C GLU A 294 -14.30 -14.94 -5.95
N PHE A 295 -13.72 -15.17 -7.14
CA PHE A 295 -13.70 -14.19 -8.24
C PHE A 295 -14.63 -14.60 -9.37
N LYS A 296 -15.79 -13.94 -9.43
CA LYS A 296 -16.82 -14.15 -10.46
C LYS A 296 -17.25 -12.83 -11.07
N ASN A 297 -17.68 -12.88 -12.33
CA ASN A 297 -18.29 -11.73 -12.99
C ASN A 297 -19.75 -11.53 -12.53
N ALA A 298 -20.42 -10.49 -13.04
CA ALA A 298 -21.81 -10.18 -12.67
C ALA A 298 -22.80 -11.30 -13.01
N GLU A 299 -22.49 -12.13 -14.01
CA GLU A 299 -23.28 -13.27 -14.43
C GLU A 299 -22.99 -14.56 -13.62
N GLY A 300 -22.06 -14.50 -12.67
CA GLY A 300 -21.66 -15.63 -11.82
C GLY A 300 -20.63 -16.57 -12.45
N ASN A 301 -20.07 -16.22 -13.61
CA ASN A 301 -19.02 -17.00 -14.26
C ASN A 301 -17.65 -16.73 -13.60
N PRO A 302 -16.80 -17.75 -13.42
CA PRO A 302 -15.44 -17.58 -12.90
C PRO A 302 -14.61 -16.59 -13.72
N LEU A 303 -13.90 -15.70 -13.05
CA LEU A 303 -12.96 -14.77 -13.68
C LEU A 303 -11.57 -15.42 -13.82
N PRO A 304 -10.98 -15.48 -15.03
CA PRO A 304 -9.66 -16.05 -15.21
C PRO A 304 -8.56 -15.07 -14.80
N LEU A 305 -7.60 -15.52 -13.98
CA LEU A 305 -6.29 -14.89 -13.88
C LEU A 305 -5.38 -15.51 -14.94
N ILE A 306 -5.22 -14.83 -16.09
CA ILE A 306 -4.38 -15.33 -17.19
C ILE A 306 -2.91 -15.11 -16.83
N VAL A 307 -2.13 -16.19 -16.73
CA VAL A 307 -0.68 -16.15 -16.41
C VAL A 307 0.20 -16.42 -17.63
N GLN A 308 -0.34 -17.02 -18.69
CA GLN A 308 0.37 -17.18 -19.96
C GLN A 308 -0.62 -17.17 -21.12
N LYS A 309 -0.35 -16.41 -22.17
CA LYS A 309 -1.19 -16.38 -23.39
C LYS A 309 -0.98 -17.67 -24.20
N ALA A 310 -1.91 -17.94 -25.13
CA ALA A 310 -1.80 -19.06 -26.07
C ALA A 310 -0.50 -19.07 -26.90
N GLY A 311 0.06 -17.89 -27.20
CA GLY A 311 1.36 -17.76 -27.87
C GLY A 311 2.58 -17.90 -26.95
N GLY A 312 2.42 -18.34 -25.70
CA GLY A 312 3.50 -18.52 -24.73
C GLY A 312 3.95 -17.24 -24.00
N GLY A 313 3.51 -16.06 -24.46
CA GLY A 313 3.86 -14.78 -23.85
C GLY A 313 3.26 -14.56 -22.46
N TYR A 314 4.04 -13.97 -21.57
CA TYR A 314 3.63 -13.62 -20.20
C TYR A 314 2.88 -12.28 -20.12
N LEU A 315 2.15 -12.08 -19.03
CA LEU A 315 1.41 -10.84 -18.72
C LEU A 315 1.80 -10.29 -17.33
N TYR A 316 1.28 -9.11 -17.01
CA TYR A 316 1.46 -8.44 -15.71
C TYR A 316 1.19 -9.35 -14.51
N ALA A 317 0.15 -10.20 -14.56
CA ALA A 317 -0.14 -11.15 -13.47
C ALA A 317 1.04 -12.08 -13.15
N THR A 318 1.73 -12.59 -14.18
CA THR A 318 2.94 -13.42 -14.02
C THR A 318 4.07 -12.65 -13.37
N THR A 319 4.30 -11.41 -13.83
CA THR A 319 5.33 -10.52 -13.28
C THR A 319 5.05 -10.17 -11.82
N ASP A 320 3.80 -9.85 -11.48
CA ASP A 320 3.41 -9.52 -10.11
C ASP A 320 3.49 -10.74 -9.18
N LEU A 321 3.18 -11.94 -9.68
CA LEU A 321 3.40 -13.19 -8.93
C LEU A 321 4.89 -13.44 -8.67
N ALA A 322 5.75 -13.25 -9.68
CA ALA A 322 7.20 -13.35 -9.54
C ALA A 322 7.75 -12.28 -8.57
N ALA A 323 7.28 -11.04 -8.68
CA ALA A 323 7.67 -9.94 -7.79
C ALA A 323 7.26 -10.23 -6.34
N THR A 324 6.06 -10.75 -6.14
CA THR A 324 5.54 -11.14 -4.83
C THR A 324 6.36 -12.30 -4.22
N ARG A 325 6.69 -13.31 -5.02
CA ARG A 325 7.60 -14.41 -4.64
C ARG A 325 8.99 -13.88 -4.29
N TYR A 326 9.54 -12.94 -5.05
CA TYR A 326 10.83 -12.31 -4.76
C TYR A 326 10.81 -11.53 -3.44
N ARG A 327 9.74 -10.75 -3.19
CA ARG A 327 9.57 -9.99 -1.94
C ARG A 327 9.49 -10.90 -0.72
N ALA A 328 8.82 -12.04 -0.83
CA ALA A 328 8.77 -13.04 0.23
C ALA A 328 10.07 -13.82 0.38
N GLY A 329 10.57 -14.39 -0.71
CA GLY A 329 11.68 -15.34 -0.73
C GLY A 329 13.05 -14.69 -0.57
N THR A 330 13.26 -13.53 -1.19
CA THR A 330 14.55 -12.83 -1.21
C THR A 330 14.58 -11.67 -0.23
N LEU A 331 13.59 -10.78 -0.28
CA LEU A 331 13.55 -9.63 0.63
C LEU A 331 13.09 -9.99 2.04
N LYS A 332 12.50 -11.17 2.23
CA LYS A 332 11.97 -11.64 3.54
C LYS A 332 11.03 -10.61 4.16
N ALA A 333 10.14 -10.03 3.35
CA ALA A 333 9.21 -9.01 3.79
C ALA A 333 8.18 -9.60 4.76
N ASP A 334 7.91 -8.87 5.85
CA ASP A 334 6.78 -9.15 6.75
C ASP A 334 5.49 -8.53 6.20
N ARG A 335 5.61 -7.45 5.42
CA ARG A 335 4.50 -6.69 4.88
C ARG A 335 4.88 -6.06 3.55
N VAL A 336 3.95 -6.03 2.60
CA VAL A 336 4.12 -5.35 1.31
C VAL A 336 2.93 -4.42 1.05
N LEU A 337 3.25 -3.16 0.77
CA LEU A 337 2.29 -2.11 0.46
C LEU A 337 2.39 -1.73 -1.01
N TYR A 338 1.30 -1.89 -1.74
CA TYR A 338 1.21 -1.62 -3.18
C TYR A 338 0.45 -0.32 -3.42
N PHE A 339 1.16 0.79 -3.67
CA PHE A 339 0.54 2.08 -3.96
C PHE A 339 0.20 2.19 -5.44
N VAL A 340 -0.96 1.67 -5.81
CA VAL A 340 -1.44 1.62 -7.21
C VAL A 340 -2.87 2.14 -7.30
N ASP A 341 -3.25 2.72 -8.44
CA ASP A 341 -4.59 3.24 -8.71
C ASP A 341 -5.71 2.23 -8.35
N GLN A 342 -6.81 2.73 -7.77
CA GLN A 342 -7.93 1.91 -7.31
C GLN A 342 -8.52 1.02 -8.41
N ARG A 343 -8.43 1.41 -9.68
CA ARG A 343 -8.93 0.60 -10.80
C ARG A 343 -8.23 -0.75 -10.95
N GLN A 344 -7.05 -0.92 -10.36
CA GLN A 344 -6.32 -2.20 -10.36
C GLN A 344 -6.67 -3.11 -9.17
N SER A 345 -7.67 -2.76 -8.35
CA SER A 345 -8.01 -3.53 -7.14
C SER A 345 -8.28 -5.00 -7.41
N LEU A 346 -9.09 -5.31 -8.44
CA LEU A 346 -9.45 -6.69 -8.77
C LEU A 346 -8.21 -7.51 -9.16
N HIS A 347 -7.31 -6.92 -9.95
CA HIS A 347 -6.05 -7.55 -10.34
C HIS A 347 -5.21 -7.93 -9.11
N PHE A 348 -4.97 -6.97 -8.19
CA PHE A 348 -4.20 -7.25 -6.98
C PHE A 348 -4.88 -8.27 -6.06
N GLN A 349 -6.20 -8.23 -5.91
CA GLN A 349 -6.93 -9.24 -5.15
C GLN A 349 -6.71 -10.65 -5.73
N MET A 350 -6.83 -10.81 -7.05
CA MET A 350 -6.60 -12.09 -7.73
C MET A 350 -5.14 -12.54 -7.63
N VAL A 351 -4.18 -11.64 -7.81
CA VAL A 351 -2.74 -11.95 -7.66
C VAL A 351 -2.43 -12.37 -6.23
N PHE A 352 -2.95 -11.67 -5.21
CA PHE A 352 -2.71 -12.00 -3.81
C PHE A 352 -3.30 -13.36 -3.43
N ALA A 353 -4.54 -13.64 -3.86
CA ALA A 353 -5.17 -14.94 -3.65
C ALA A 353 -4.38 -16.05 -4.34
N CYS A 354 -4.02 -15.85 -5.61
CA CYS A 354 -3.21 -16.81 -6.37
C CYS A 354 -1.84 -17.05 -5.72
N ALA A 355 -1.13 -16.01 -5.27
CA ALA A 355 0.15 -16.15 -4.59
C ALA A 355 0.05 -16.97 -3.29
N ARG A 356 -1.06 -16.84 -2.55
CA ARG A 356 -1.34 -17.63 -1.34
C ARG A 356 -1.64 -19.09 -1.67
N LEU A 357 -2.52 -19.36 -2.63
CA LEU A 357 -2.83 -20.72 -3.10
C LEU A 357 -1.57 -21.41 -3.63
N ALA A 358 -0.78 -20.67 -4.41
CA ALA A 358 0.50 -21.11 -4.95
C ALA A 358 1.60 -21.22 -3.89
N GLY A 359 1.36 -20.80 -2.64
CA GLY A 359 2.33 -20.86 -1.53
C GLY A 359 3.61 -20.07 -1.82
N PHE A 360 3.55 -19.06 -2.70
CA PHE A 360 4.68 -18.17 -3.00
C PHE A 360 4.99 -17.22 -1.86
N VAL A 361 4.01 -17.01 -0.98
CA VAL A 361 4.10 -16.13 0.18
C VAL A 361 3.68 -16.87 1.46
N PRO A 362 4.37 -16.67 2.59
CA PRO A 362 3.97 -17.25 3.86
C PRO A 362 2.67 -16.61 4.36
N ALA A 363 1.84 -17.36 5.10
CA ALA A 363 0.57 -16.85 5.62
C ALA A 363 0.73 -15.63 6.55
N SER A 364 1.90 -15.47 7.18
CA SER A 364 2.23 -14.37 8.09
C SER A 364 2.63 -13.06 7.41
N MET A 365 2.90 -13.07 6.11
CA MET A 365 3.33 -11.86 5.39
C MET A 365 2.11 -11.12 4.88
N ASP A 366 1.88 -9.88 5.30
CA ASP A 366 0.74 -9.08 4.85
C ASP A 366 0.97 -8.51 3.44
N MET A 367 -0.08 -8.47 2.62
CA MET A 367 -0.06 -7.85 1.29
C MET A 367 -1.27 -6.95 1.15
N GLU A 368 -1.04 -5.65 0.91
CA GLU A 368 -2.09 -4.64 0.92
C GLU A 368 -2.05 -3.78 -0.33
N HIS A 369 -3.17 -3.72 -1.04
CA HIS A 369 -3.38 -2.77 -2.11
C HIS A 369 -3.79 -1.43 -1.50
N MET A 370 -2.87 -0.47 -1.53
CA MET A 370 -3.05 0.89 -1.04
C MET A 370 -3.64 1.77 -2.15
N GLY A 371 -4.87 1.44 -2.53
CA GLY A 371 -5.61 2.07 -3.62
C GLY A 371 -5.84 3.58 -3.44
N PHE A 372 -5.69 4.34 -4.51
CA PHE A 372 -6.03 5.77 -4.56
C PHE A 372 -6.86 6.11 -5.79
N GLY A 373 -7.70 7.16 -5.68
CA GLY A 373 -8.56 7.62 -6.78
C GLY A 373 -7.79 8.33 -7.91
N THR A 374 -8.49 8.65 -8.99
CA THR A 374 -7.94 9.47 -10.09
C THR A 374 -7.66 10.90 -9.62
N MET A 375 -6.70 11.57 -10.25
CA MET A 375 -6.46 13.01 -10.05
C MET A 375 -7.58 13.84 -10.66
#